data_AF-A0A7G9QIM8-F1
#
_entry.id   AF-A0A7G9QIM8-F1
#
_cell.length_a   1.000
_cell.length_b   1.000
_cell.length_c   1.000
_cell.angle_alpha   90.00
_cell.angle_beta   90.00
_cell.angle_gamma   90.00
#
_symmetry.space_group_name_H-M   'P 1'
#
loop_
_entity.id
_entity.type
_entity.pdbx_description
1 polymer ?
#
loop_
_entity_poly.entity_id
_entity_poly.type
_entity_poly.pdbx_seq_one_letter_code
_entity_poly.pdbx_strand_id
1 'polypeptide(L)' 'MEKQLAKYGVPAEGIVTKLYIQRNRNSQTPYAIFTYKLNNKIWMQEVINTNSSLQVGDTLMLLCAKTDPEIFKIE' A
#
# COMPACT_ATOMS: atom_id res chain seq x y z
N MET A 1 4.35 17.84 5.24
CA MET A 1 5.17 16.60 5.19
C MET A 1 4.86 15.77 3.95
N GLU A 2 3.64 15.89 3.39
CA GLU A 2 3.16 15.21 2.16
C GLU A 2 4.04 15.39 0.91
N LYS A 3 4.80 16.47 0.79
CA LYS A 3 5.64 16.74 -0.39
C LYS A 3 6.93 15.91 -0.49
N GLN A 4 7.29 15.12 0.53
CA GLN A 4 8.54 14.33 0.51
C GLN A 4 8.36 12.90 -0.04
N LEU A 5 7.20 12.27 0.14
CA LEU A 5 6.94 10.91 -0.37
C LEU A 5 6.92 10.85 -1.90
N ALA A 6 6.42 11.91 -2.56
CA ALA A 6 6.38 12.01 -4.01
C ALA A 6 7.78 12.12 -4.68
N LYS A 7 8.86 12.34 -3.91
CA LYS A 7 10.20 12.59 -4.46
C LYS A 7 11.21 11.46 -4.23
N TYR A 8 10.93 10.50 -3.33
CA TYR A 8 11.91 9.48 -2.91
C TYR A 8 11.40 8.04 -2.80
N GLY A 9 10.13 7.77 -3.12
CA GLY A 9 9.64 6.39 -3.22
C GLY A 9 10.29 5.64 -4.39
N VAL A 10 10.63 4.37 -4.20
CA VAL A 10 11.05 3.50 -5.29
C VAL A 10 9.79 2.91 -5.94
N PRO A 11 9.60 3.06 -7.26
CA PRO A 11 8.51 2.37 -7.94
C PRO A 11 8.76 0.86 -7.86
N ALA A 12 7.80 0.13 -7.30
CA ALA A 12 7.81 -1.32 -7.23
C ALA A 12 6.48 -1.86 -7.76
N GLU A 13 6.56 -2.92 -8.56
CA GLU A 13 5.39 -3.67 -8.96
C GLU A 13 4.98 -4.60 -7.81
N GLY A 14 3.73 -4.47 -7.37
CA GLY A 14 3.18 -5.21 -6.24
C GLY A 14 1.83 -5.82 -6.57
N ILE A 15 1.53 -6.95 -5.92
CA ILE A 15 0.28 -7.68 -6.07
C ILE A 15 -0.58 -7.42 -4.84
N VAL A 16 -1.87 -7.16 -5.06
CA VAL A 16 -2.87 -7.13 -3.99
C VAL A 16 -3.04 -8.53 -3.44
N THR A 17 -2.63 -8.77 -2.19
CA THR A 17 -2.77 -10.08 -1.55
C THR A 17 -3.96 -10.13 -0.60
N LYS A 18 -4.44 -8.98 -0.13
CA LYS A 18 -5.59 -8.92 0.76
C LYS A 18 -6.35 -7.60 0.60
N LEU A 19 -7.67 -7.69 0.71
CA LEU A 19 -8.57 -6.56 0.85
C LEU A 19 -9.41 -6.76 2.11
N TYR A 20 -9.57 -5.72 2.91
CA TYR A 20 -10.43 -5.79 4.08
C TYR A 20 -10.95 -4.41 4.49
N ILE A 21 -11.98 -4.37 5.33
CA ILE A 21 -12.56 -3.13 5.86
C ILE A 21 -12.28 -3.10 7.36
N GLN A 22 -11.56 -2.10 7.82
CA GLN A 22 -11.41 -1.83 9.25
C GLN A 22 -12.62 -1.03 9.72
N ARG A 23 -13.31 -1.54 10.74
CA ARG A 23 -14.48 -0.88 11.34
C ARG A 23 -14.09 -0.29 12.69
N ASN A 24 -14.19 1.03 12.82
CA ASN A 24 -14.17 1.73 14.10
C ASN A 24 -15.59 2.23 14.43
N ARG A 25 -15.78 2.71 15.66
CA ARG A 25 -17.10 3.07 16.23
C ARG A 25 -18.00 3.89 15.27
N ASN A 26 -17.40 4.79 14.48
CA ASN A 26 -18.12 5.67 13.53
C ASN A 26 -17.56 5.64 12.10
N SER A 27 -16.62 4.74 11.77
CA SER A 27 -15.97 4.76 10.44
C SER A 27 -15.71 3.37 9.91
N GLN A 28 -15.85 3.22 8.59
CA GLN A 28 -15.42 2.05 7.85
C GLN A 28 -14.36 2.49 6.86
N THR A 29 -13.13 2.03 7.04
CA THR A 29 -12.02 2.37 6.16
C THR A 29 -11.59 1.10 5.41
N PRO A 30 -11.74 1.06 4.08
CA PRO A 30 -11.19 -0.02 3.27
C PRO A 30 -9.65 0.05 3.22
N TYR A 31 -9.01 -1.10 3.32
CA TYR A 31 -7.56 -1.27 3.22
C TYR A 31 -7.21 -2.38 2.23
N ALA A 32 -6.02 -2.25 1.63
CA ALA A 32 -5.40 -3.26 0.79
C ALA A 32 -4.00 -3.57 1.32
N ILE A 33 -3.63 -4.86 1.29
CA ILE A 33 -2.25 -5.29 1.52
C ILE A 33 -1.63 -5.63 0.17
N PHE A 34 -0.49 -5.00 -0.08
CA PHE A 34 0.32 -5.21 -1.26
C PHE A 34 1.57 -5.96 -0.90
N THR A 35 1.89 -6.98 -1.69
CA THR A 35 3.15 -7.71 -1.60
C THR A 35 4.00 -7.41 -2.82
N TYR A 36 5.24 -6.96 -2.61
CA TYR A 36 6.16 -6.60 -3.67
C TYR A 36 7.59 -7.06 -3.37
N LYS A 37 8.41 -7.16 -4.42
CA LYS A 37 9.82 -7.53 -4.29
C LYS A 37 10.71 -6.31 -4.49
N LEU A 38 11.54 -6.00 -3.50
CA LEU A 38 12.53 -4.93 -3.55
C LEU A 38 13.85 -5.41 -2.95
N ASN A 39 14.97 -5.19 -3.66
CA ASN A 39 16.32 -5.62 -3.25
C ASN A 39 16.39 -7.12 -2.90
N ASN A 40 15.76 -7.96 -3.74
CA ASN A 40 15.66 -9.40 -3.55
C ASN A 40 14.96 -9.87 -2.25
N LYS A 41 14.25 -8.96 -1.56
CA LYS A 41 13.40 -9.27 -0.40
C LYS A 41 11.94 -9.02 -0.75
N ILE A 42 11.05 -9.77 -0.11
CA ILE A 42 9.61 -9.60 -0.21
C ILE A 42 9.17 -8.67 0.92
N TRP A 43 8.38 -7.67 0.57
CA TRP A 43 7.81 -6.70 1.49
C TRP A 43 6.30 -6.73 1.41
N MET A 44 5.66 -6.36 2.51
CA MET A 44 4.22 -6.16 2.59
C MET A 44 3.95 -4.74 3.03
N GLN A 45 3.01 -4.08 2.37
CA GLN A 45 2.58 -2.74 2.70
C GLN A 45 1.07 -2.68 2.75
N GLU A 46 0.55 -2.16 3.86
CA GLU A 46 -0.86 -1.85 4.01
C GLU A 46 -1.11 -0.40 3.60
N VAL A 47 -2.14 -0.18 2.80
CA VAL A 47 -2.58 1.15 2.39
C VAL A 47 -4.10 1.25 2.44
N ILE A 48 -4.60 2.47 2.59
CA ILE A 48 -6.03 2.76 2.47
C ILE A 48 -6.43 2.53 1.01
N ASN A 49 -7.48 1.74 0.79
CA ASN A 49 -7.98 1.45 -0.54
C ASN A 49 -9.15 2.36 -0.90
N THR A 50 -8.87 3.49 -1.55
CA THR A 50 -9.91 4.39 -2.07
C THR A 50 -10.53 3.91 -3.38
N ASN A 51 -9.99 2.86 -4.01
CA ASN A 51 -10.50 2.29 -5.25
C ASN A 51 -11.37 1.05 -4.97
N SER A 52 -12.69 1.21 -5.09
CA SER A 52 -13.65 0.12 -4.88
C SER A 52 -13.58 -1.01 -5.92
N SER A 53 -12.89 -0.79 -7.05
CA SER A 53 -12.75 -1.79 -8.11
C SER A 53 -11.52 -2.67 -7.95
N LEU A 54 -10.65 -2.38 -6.99
CA LEU A 54 -9.44 -3.16 -6.74
C LEU A 54 -9.78 -4.57 -6.26
N GLN A 55 -9.13 -5.58 -6.81
CA GLN A 55 -9.32 -6.99 -6.49
C GLN A 55 -8.03 -7.66 -6.00
N VAL A 56 -8.19 -8.75 -5.24
CA VAL A 56 -7.05 -9.61 -4.87
C VAL A 56 -6.49 -10.26 -6.13
N GLY A 57 -5.18 -10.18 -6.33
CA GLY A 57 -4.48 -10.63 -7.54
C GLY A 57 -4.15 -9.50 -8.51
N ASP A 58 -4.75 -8.31 -8.36
CA ASP A 58 -4.41 -7.16 -9.18
C ASP A 58 -2.95 -6.76 -8.97
N THR A 59 -2.29 -6.39 -10.07
CA THR A 59 -0.91 -5.92 -10.07
C THR A 59 -0.88 -4.43 -10.32
N LEU A 60 -0.24 -3.67 -9.42
CA LEU A 60 -0.14 -2.22 -9.49
C LEU A 60 1.31 -1.76 -9.30
N MET A 61 1.61 -0.57 -9.81
CA MET A 61 2.87 0.12 -9.48
C MET A 61 2.66 0.99 -8.24
N LEU A 62 3.50 0.77 -7.22
CA LEU A 62 3.45 1.46 -5.93
C LEU A 62 4.73 2.26 -5.72
N LEU A 63 4.63 3.42 -5.07
CA LEU A 63 5.79 4.15 -4.57
C LEU A 63 6.08 3.69 -3.15
N CYS A 64 7.13 2.89 -2.97
CA CYS A 64 7.50 2.29 -1.69
C CYS A 64 8.65 3.07 -1.03
N ALA A 65 8.65 3.17 0.31
CA ALA A 65 9.75 3.80 1.04
C ALA A 65 11.07 3.06 0.79
N LYS A 66 12.16 3.81 0.54
CA LYS A 66 13.49 3.27 0.22
C LYS A 66 14.16 2.56 1.40
N THR A 67 13.65 2.81 2.60
CA THR A 67 14.10 2.30 3.91
C THR A 67 12.86 2.00 4.73
N ASP A 68 12.74 0.77 5.23
CA ASP A 68 11.67 0.20 6.07
C ASP A 68 10.24 0.72 5.80
N PRO A 69 9.34 -0.09 5.22
CA PRO A 69 7.94 0.29 5.03
C PRO A 69 7.17 0.21 6.36
N GLU A 70 7.55 1.04 7.33
CA GLU A 70 6.67 1.39 8.45
C GLU A 70 5.50 2.20 7.88
N ILE A 71 4.45 1.47 7.50
CA ILE A 71 3.03 1.88 7.47
C ILE A 71 2.85 3.39 7.18
N PHE A 72 3.13 3.81 5.95
CA PHE A 72 2.72 5.14 5.51
C PHE A 72 1.27 5.07 5.04
N LYS A 73 0.36 5.57 5.88
CA LYS A 73 -0.98 5.96 5.44
C LYS A 73 -0.84 7.05 4.39
N ILE A 74 -1.35 6.79 3.19
CA ILE A 74 -1.61 7.84 2.21
C ILE A 74 -2.88 8.56 2.70
N GLU A 75 -2.76 9.84 3.06
CA GLU A 75 -3.90 10.76 3.25
C GLU A 75 -4.47 11.21 1.90
#